data_AF-A0A4P7JP42-F1
#
_entry.id   AF-A0A4P7JP42-F1
#
_cell.length_a   1.000
_cell.length_b   1.000
_cell.length_c   1.000
_cell.angle_alpha   90.00
_cell.angle_beta   90.00
_cell.angle_gamma   90.00
#
_symmetry.space_group_name_H-M   'P 1'
#
loop_
_entity.id
_entity.type
_entity.pdbx_description
1 polymer ?
#
loop_
_entity_poly.entity_id
_entity_poly.type
_entity_poly.pdbx_seq_one_letter_code
_entity_poly.pdbx_strand_id
1 'polypeptide(L)'
;MSRWYYLICLVLSLSLTTSSFSVHDYLQQRLQYNNYNQAQLQQALTLRVVEAQRIAITRVAEYSSHWLTLARNLARSDGHYALQLSRYYQSIGKTREQDYYFDLALKQGNKQAIIVQAEQLADRGQYQKALAKLRLVAFVNKTASPEAHKQAQQIAVLMLEWAVAAGDFSTIASLLEKRHAMIPASLIAELIRFKVIDANHAVLLKPEAGQQYTHLAQSTQPIDTLTDATSVTQQCRYPIQFFADSLTKLRTLKQMMAQLEPFYQQQFCLLEPQYTAPQWLNCTNNATLRIQCQFDEALLQAQPKAIRYIGVMTDKGIANVNHGMVFVDAGDSSQVLAHELSHFLGFIDEYPLPINHAACDEEGAIAHNVVNLTRRVFASDQDARAFLAKQLPWYSLIQASTPVTHPVNGQHHLGTPAEFKNQIGLFPSRTCQYHSASSFKPIYGLSSLEYFEKPLPESYMQVFEQASDKKLMPSFHVNMGRYLMSQGQSSKAKTWFDAAHD
;
A
#
# COMPACT_ATOMS: atom_id res chain seq x y z
N MET A 1 -7.47 96.08 -14.67
CA MET A 1 -6.59 94.91 -14.42
C MET A 1 -7.16 93.85 -13.48
N SER A 2 -8.37 93.99 -12.90
CA SER A 2 -8.88 93.04 -11.89
C SER A 2 -9.70 91.85 -12.46
N ARG A 3 -10.42 91.99 -13.58
CA ARG A 3 -11.30 90.93 -14.11
C ARG A 3 -10.57 89.75 -14.77
N TRP A 4 -9.36 89.96 -15.29
CA TRP A 4 -8.56 88.90 -15.92
C TRP A 4 -7.90 87.96 -14.91
N TYR A 5 -7.55 88.44 -13.73
CA TYR A 5 -6.99 87.59 -12.66
C TYR A 5 -8.02 86.59 -12.15
N TYR A 6 -9.26 87.00 -11.94
CA TYR A 6 -10.34 86.08 -11.54
C TYR A 6 -10.64 85.05 -12.62
N LEU A 7 -10.62 85.44 -13.90
CA LEU A 7 -10.84 84.49 -15.00
C LEU A 7 -9.68 83.48 -15.11
N ILE A 8 -8.43 83.93 -14.94
CA ILE A 8 -7.24 83.05 -14.94
C ILE A 8 -7.24 82.10 -13.74
N CYS A 9 -7.58 82.58 -12.53
CA CYS A 9 -7.70 81.73 -11.34
C CYS A 9 -8.87 80.74 -11.46
N LEU A 10 -10.00 81.16 -12.02
CA LEU A 10 -11.17 80.28 -12.22
C LEU A 10 -10.88 79.22 -13.30
N VAL A 11 -10.21 79.61 -14.40
CA VAL A 11 -9.77 78.69 -15.47
C VAL A 11 -8.67 77.75 -14.98
N LEU A 12 -7.73 78.17 -14.12
CA LEU A 12 -6.75 77.28 -13.47
C LEU A 12 -7.42 76.31 -12.47
N SER A 13 -8.47 76.75 -11.76
CA SER A 13 -9.22 75.88 -10.84
C SER A 13 -10.13 74.88 -11.56
N LEU A 14 -10.61 75.23 -12.77
CA LEU A 14 -11.46 74.37 -13.61
C LEU A 14 -10.66 73.51 -14.60
N SER A 15 -9.39 73.85 -14.86
CA SER A 15 -8.47 73.06 -15.71
C SER A 15 -7.55 72.12 -14.91
N LEU A 16 -7.64 72.09 -13.58
CA LEU A 16 -7.28 70.92 -12.77
C LEU A 16 -8.37 69.85 -12.93
N THR A 17 -8.61 69.45 -14.18
CA THR A 17 -9.23 68.17 -14.49
C THR A 17 -8.41 67.10 -13.78
N THR A 18 -9.11 66.16 -13.17
CA THR A 18 -8.67 65.01 -12.37
C THR A 18 -7.73 64.06 -13.13
N SER A 19 -6.60 64.58 -13.61
CA SER A 19 -5.56 63.82 -14.29
C SER A 19 -4.77 63.04 -13.25
N SER A 20 -5.18 61.79 -13.05
CA SER A 20 -4.28 60.62 -12.97
C SER A 20 -3.21 60.57 -11.86
N PHE A 21 -3.25 61.42 -10.82
CA PHE A 21 -2.38 61.29 -9.66
C PHE A 21 -3.07 60.48 -8.55
N SER A 22 -3.04 59.16 -8.71
CA SER A 22 -3.36 58.24 -7.62
C SER A 22 -2.22 58.27 -6.61
N VAL A 23 -2.46 58.84 -5.42
CA VAL A 23 -1.49 58.80 -4.30
C VAL A 23 -1.10 57.37 -3.97
N HIS A 24 -2.05 56.43 -4.13
CA HIS A 24 -1.80 55.01 -3.97
C HIS A 24 -0.74 54.50 -4.97
N ASP A 25 -0.88 54.82 -6.26
CA ASP A 25 0.04 54.33 -7.30
C ASP A 25 1.40 55.02 -7.24
N TYR A 26 1.42 56.31 -6.88
CA TYR A 26 2.66 57.03 -6.59
C TYR A 26 3.43 56.36 -5.45
N LEU A 27 2.77 56.05 -4.33
CA LEU A 27 3.43 55.39 -3.19
C LEU A 27 3.85 53.96 -3.52
N GLN A 28 3.02 53.20 -4.23
CA GLN A 28 3.34 51.85 -4.70
C GLN A 28 4.64 51.86 -5.53
N GLN A 29 4.77 52.77 -6.50
CA GLN A 29 5.96 52.90 -7.34
C GLN A 29 7.20 53.29 -6.52
N ARG A 30 7.07 54.29 -5.63
CA ARG A 30 8.19 54.74 -4.78
C ARG A 30 8.71 53.63 -3.87
N LEU A 31 7.81 52.82 -3.31
CA LEU A 31 8.17 51.68 -2.46
C LEU A 31 8.85 50.56 -3.26
N GLN A 32 8.35 50.24 -4.46
CA GLN A 32 8.94 49.22 -5.33
C GLN A 32 10.41 49.52 -5.72
N TYR A 33 10.74 50.79 -5.95
CA TYR A 33 12.11 51.22 -6.26
C TYR A 33 12.94 51.57 -5.01
N ASN A 34 12.47 51.21 -3.82
CA ASN A 34 13.12 51.50 -2.55
C ASN A 34 13.49 52.99 -2.36
N ASN A 35 12.67 53.89 -2.91
CA ASN A 35 12.89 55.33 -2.92
C ASN A 35 11.80 56.02 -2.10
N TYR A 36 11.74 55.75 -0.80
CA TYR A 36 10.71 56.29 0.08
C TYR A 36 11.29 56.69 1.45
N ASN A 37 10.61 57.63 2.11
CA ASN A 37 10.92 57.98 3.50
C ASN A 37 9.91 57.35 4.48
N GLN A 38 10.17 57.48 5.78
CA GLN A 38 9.33 56.86 6.81
C GLN A 38 7.89 57.39 6.79
N ALA A 39 7.67 58.67 6.53
CA ALA A 39 6.32 59.24 6.45
C ALA A 39 5.53 58.67 5.26
N GLN A 40 6.19 58.51 4.11
CA GLN A 40 5.60 57.86 2.93
C GLN A 40 5.25 56.40 3.18
N LEU A 41 6.09 55.65 3.91
CA LEU A 41 5.77 54.27 4.32
C LEU A 41 4.55 54.21 5.25
N GLN A 42 4.47 55.10 6.25
CA GLN A 42 3.32 55.14 7.17
C GLN A 42 2.03 55.54 6.46
N GLN A 43 2.09 56.52 5.55
CA GLN A 43 0.95 56.90 4.72
C GLN A 43 0.53 55.74 3.79
N ALA A 44 1.48 55.03 3.20
CA ALA A 44 1.20 53.88 2.34
C ALA A 44 0.60 52.69 3.12
N LEU A 45 1.02 52.46 4.37
CA LEU A 45 0.40 51.47 5.26
C LEU A 45 -1.05 51.85 5.60
N THR A 46 -1.31 53.12 5.88
CA THR A 46 -2.66 53.65 6.14
C THR A 46 -3.58 53.44 4.93
N LEU A 47 -3.05 53.65 3.72
CA LEU A 47 -3.73 53.42 2.44
C LEU A 47 -3.76 51.95 2.00
N ARG A 48 -3.19 51.03 2.79
CA ARG A 48 -3.11 49.59 2.50
C ARG A 48 -2.44 49.27 1.16
N VAL A 49 -1.46 50.07 0.77
CA VAL A 49 -0.62 49.83 -0.41
C VAL A 49 0.11 48.49 -0.24
N VAL A 50 0.04 47.61 -1.25
CA VAL A 50 0.55 46.23 -1.17
C VAL A 50 2.04 46.20 -0.84
N GLU A 51 2.85 47.04 -1.49
CA GLU A 51 4.30 47.07 -1.26
C GLU A 51 4.65 47.53 0.16
N ALA A 52 3.88 48.47 0.72
CA ALA A 52 4.07 48.91 2.10
C ALA A 52 3.81 47.77 3.09
N GLN A 53 2.78 46.96 2.83
CA GLN A 53 2.47 45.78 3.63
C GLN A 53 3.56 44.70 3.50
N ARG A 54 4.10 44.46 2.30
CA ARG A 54 5.25 43.55 2.08
C ARG A 54 6.49 44.00 2.86
N ILE A 55 6.76 45.30 2.90
CA ILE A 55 7.89 45.84 3.67
C ILE A 55 7.63 45.71 5.18
N ALA A 56 6.41 46.00 5.64
CA ALA A 56 6.09 45.95 7.07
C ALA A 56 6.06 44.52 7.63
N ILE A 57 5.57 43.55 6.84
CA ILE A 57 5.40 42.17 7.34
C ILE A 57 6.72 41.47 7.64
N THR A 58 7.83 41.87 6.99
CA THR A 58 9.18 41.32 7.26
C THR A 58 9.77 41.81 8.59
N ARG A 59 9.19 42.85 9.19
CA ARG A 59 9.67 43.48 10.44
C ARG A 59 8.87 43.08 11.67
N VAL A 60 7.84 42.24 11.52
CA VAL A 60 6.99 41.78 12.62
C VAL A 60 7.15 40.28 12.82
N ALA A 61 7.05 39.82 14.07
CA ALA A 61 7.14 38.41 14.39
C ALA A 61 6.01 37.63 13.70
N GLU A 62 6.34 36.48 13.08
CA GLU A 62 5.39 35.61 12.42
C GLU A 62 4.26 35.19 13.38
N TYR A 63 3.03 35.13 12.88
CA TYR A 63 1.82 34.81 13.65
C TYR A 63 1.44 35.75 14.80
N SER A 64 2.16 36.86 15.01
CA SER A 64 1.70 37.94 15.90
C SER A 64 0.40 38.58 15.41
N SER A 65 -0.32 39.30 16.28
CA SER A 65 -1.55 40.02 15.91
C SER A 65 -1.34 41.01 14.75
N HIS A 66 -0.18 41.67 14.72
CA HIS A 66 0.23 42.58 13.66
C HIS A 66 0.53 41.82 12.36
N TRP A 67 1.24 40.71 12.45
CA TRP A 67 1.50 39.84 11.29
C TRP A 67 0.20 39.30 10.69
N LEU A 68 -0.72 38.80 11.51
CA LEU A 68 -2.02 38.29 11.04
C LEU A 68 -2.82 39.37 10.32
N THR A 69 -2.79 40.61 10.81
CA THR A 69 -3.48 41.73 10.17
C THR A 69 -2.90 42.02 8.79
N LEU A 70 -1.57 42.07 8.66
CA LEU A 70 -0.88 42.31 7.39
C LEU A 70 -1.08 41.13 6.42
N ALA A 71 -0.89 39.90 6.90
CA ALA A 71 -1.01 38.68 6.11
C ALA A 71 -2.41 38.54 5.52
N ARG A 72 -3.49 38.84 6.28
CA ARG A 72 -4.87 38.76 5.76
C ARG A 72 -5.13 39.74 4.62
N ASN A 73 -4.49 40.90 4.63
CA ASN A 73 -4.60 41.87 3.55
C ASN A 73 -3.81 41.40 2.32
N LEU A 74 -2.57 40.98 2.52
CA LEU A 74 -1.68 40.49 1.46
C LEU A 74 -2.23 39.22 0.78
N ALA A 75 -2.85 38.32 1.55
CA ALA A 75 -3.44 37.08 1.06
C ALA A 75 -4.51 37.28 -0.02
N ARG A 76 -5.07 38.49 -0.18
CA ARG A 76 -6.05 38.78 -1.25
C ARG A 76 -5.43 38.81 -2.65
N SER A 77 -4.13 39.08 -2.74
CA SER A 77 -3.39 39.19 -4.00
C SER A 77 -2.15 38.31 -4.05
N ASP A 78 -1.77 37.68 -2.94
CA ASP A 78 -0.55 36.88 -2.84
C ASP A 78 -0.81 35.52 -2.15
N GLY A 79 -0.68 34.47 -2.96
CA GLY A 79 -0.96 33.10 -2.55
C GLY A 79 0.01 32.56 -1.50
N HIS A 80 1.20 33.15 -1.35
CA HIS A 80 2.14 32.77 -0.31
C HIS A 80 1.55 33.05 1.08
N TYR A 81 1.05 34.26 1.30
CA TYR A 81 0.44 34.64 2.59
C TYR A 81 -0.90 33.95 2.82
N ALA A 82 -1.66 33.68 1.75
CA ALA A 82 -2.86 32.84 1.84
C ALA A 82 -2.51 31.44 2.37
N LEU A 83 -1.46 30.80 1.83
CA LEU A 83 -1.03 29.48 2.31
C LEU A 83 -0.49 29.53 3.76
N GLN A 84 0.27 30.57 4.13
CA GLN A 84 0.75 30.72 5.51
C GLN A 84 -0.40 30.88 6.51
N LEU A 85 -1.43 31.67 6.15
CA LEU A 85 -2.64 31.78 6.98
C LEU A 85 -3.38 30.46 7.10
N SER A 86 -3.50 29.69 6.01
CA SER A 86 -4.10 28.36 6.07
C SER A 86 -3.38 27.46 7.09
N ARG A 87 -2.04 27.44 7.09
CA ARG A 87 -1.23 26.67 8.07
C ARG A 87 -1.39 27.17 9.50
N TYR A 88 -1.43 28.49 9.70
CA TYR A 88 -1.71 29.07 11.01
C TYR A 88 -3.08 28.62 11.55
N TYR A 89 -4.14 28.71 10.73
CA TYR A 89 -5.47 28.31 11.17
C TYR A 89 -5.59 26.80 11.38
N GLN A 90 -4.82 26.00 10.64
CA GLN A 90 -4.68 24.57 10.90
C GLN A 90 -4.11 24.30 12.29
N SER A 91 -3.02 24.98 12.68
CA SER A 91 -2.32 24.73 13.95
C SER A 91 -3.14 25.09 15.19
N ILE A 92 -4.12 25.98 15.05
CA ILE A 92 -5.04 26.37 16.13
C ILE A 92 -6.43 25.73 16.00
N GLY A 93 -6.60 24.72 15.13
CA GLY A 93 -7.84 23.94 14.99
C GLY A 93 -9.02 24.70 14.37
N LYS A 94 -8.77 25.77 13.61
CA LYS A 94 -9.82 26.58 12.94
C LYS A 94 -10.01 26.15 11.48
N THR A 95 -10.74 25.05 11.29
CA THR A 95 -10.94 24.41 9.98
C THR A 95 -11.52 25.33 8.92
N ARG A 96 -12.57 26.11 9.25
CA ARG A 96 -13.24 26.98 8.27
C ARG A 96 -12.29 28.03 7.67
N GLU A 97 -11.52 28.72 8.52
CA GLU A 97 -10.54 29.70 8.06
C GLU A 97 -9.37 29.05 7.33
N GLN A 98 -8.93 27.88 7.81
CA GLN A 98 -7.90 27.09 7.13
C GLN A 98 -8.30 26.73 5.71
N ASP A 99 -9.52 26.24 5.50
CA ASP A 99 -10.04 25.89 4.16
C ASP A 99 -10.17 27.12 3.26
N TYR A 100 -10.73 28.21 3.80
CA TYR A 100 -10.88 29.46 3.05
C TYR A 100 -9.54 29.98 2.50
N TYR A 101 -8.51 30.02 3.35
CA TYR A 101 -7.20 30.54 2.95
C TYR A 101 -6.43 29.55 2.06
N PHE A 102 -6.67 28.25 2.21
CA PHE A 102 -6.11 27.25 1.30
C PHE A 102 -6.71 27.37 -0.12
N ASP A 103 -8.03 27.50 -0.22
CA ASP A 103 -8.72 27.73 -1.49
C ASP A 103 -8.28 29.04 -2.15
N LEU A 104 -8.04 30.08 -1.36
CA LEU A 104 -7.53 31.35 -1.86
C LEU A 104 -6.11 31.20 -2.44
N ALA A 105 -5.23 30.46 -1.76
CA ALA A 105 -3.90 30.16 -2.26
C ALA A 105 -3.93 29.39 -3.58
N LEU A 106 -4.83 28.41 -3.71
CA LEU A 106 -5.06 27.65 -4.95
C LEU A 106 -5.55 28.55 -6.08
N LYS A 107 -6.55 29.41 -5.83
CA LYS A 107 -7.08 30.37 -6.83
C LYS A 107 -6.01 31.32 -7.34
N GLN A 108 -5.02 31.64 -6.51
CA GLN A 108 -3.90 32.51 -6.86
C GLN A 108 -2.72 31.75 -7.50
N GLY A 109 -2.88 30.47 -7.82
CA GLY A 109 -1.85 29.66 -8.47
C GLY A 109 -0.63 29.40 -7.59
N ASN A 110 -0.78 29.43 -6.26
CA ASN A 110 0.34 29.14 -5.37
C ASN A 110 0.84 27.70 -5.58
N LYS A 111 2.09 27.56 -6.02
CA LYS A 111 2.68 26.25 -6.37
C LYS A 111 2.67 25.26 -5.21
N GLN A 112 2.98 25.73 -4.00
CA GLN A 112 3.02 24.86 -2.82
C GLN A 112 1.62 24.40 -2.42
N ALA A 113 0.60 25.26 -2.52
CA ALA A 113 -0.79 24.86 -2.30
C ALA A 113 -1.24 23.79 -3.32
N ILE A 114 -0.83 23.92 -4.59
CA ILE A 114 -1.11 22.93 -5.64
C ILE A 114 -0.44 21.58 -5.31
N ILE A 115 0.81 21.58 -4.86
CA ILE A 115 1.52 20.35 -4.44
C ILE A 115 0.77 19.68 -3.27
N VAL A 116 0.42 20.44 -2.23
CA VAL A 116 -0.32 19.91 -1.07
C VAL A 116 -1.68 19.35 -1.50
N GLN A 117 -2.39 20.01 -2.41
CA GLN A 117 -3.64 19.47 -2.96
C GLN A 117 -3.41 18.18 -3.76
N ALA A 118 -2.30 18.08 -4.48
CA ALA A 118 -1.95 16.86 -5.21
C ALA A 118 -1.65 15.70 -4.26
N GLU A 119 -0.91 15.94 -3.18
CA GLU A 119 -0.64 14.95 -2.11
C GLU A 119 -1.94 14.45 -1.48
N GLN A 120 -2.84 15.36 -1.09
CA GLN A 120 -4.16 14.98 -0.54
C GLN A 120 -5.01 14.15 -1.49
N LEU A 121 -4.87 14.35 -2.81
CA LEU A 121 -5.53 13.52 -3.81
C LEU A 121 -4.88 12.14 -3.90
N ALA A 122 -3.55 12.07 -3.86
CA ALA A 122 -2.79 10.82 -3.85
C ALA A 122 -3.08 9.97 -2.60
N ASP A 123 -3.20 10.59 -1.42
CA ASP A 123 -3.58 9.92 -0.16
C ASP A 123 -4.97 9.25 -0.23
N ARG A 124 -5.83 9.75 -1.12
CA ARG A 124 -7.17 9.18 -1.39
C ARG A 124 -7.16 8.20 -2.57
N GLY A 125 -5.99 7.78 -3.05
CA GLY A 125 -5.81 6.92 -4.23
C GLY A 125 -6.16 7.59 -5.56
N GLN A 126 -6.40 8.91 -5.60
CA GLN A 126 -6.80 9.64 -6.81
C GLN A 126 -5.58 10.09 -7.63
N TYR A 127 -4.66 9.17 -7.92
CA TYR A 127 -3.37 9.46 -8.53
C TYR A 127 -3.47 10.20 -9.87
N GLN A 128 -4.44 9.86 -10.72
CA GLN A 128 -4.65 10.58 -11.99
C GLN A 128 -4.94 12.08 -11.79
N LYS A 129 -5.75 12.42 -10.78
CA LYS A 129 -6.04 13.83 -10.44
C LYS A 129 -4.83 14.50 -9.79
N ALA A 130 -4.09 13.78 -8.95
CA ALA A 130 -2.86 14.26 -8.35
C ALA A 130 -1.81 14.62 -9.42
N LEU A 131 -1.61 13.74 -10.40
CA LEU A 131 -0.73 13.96 -11.55
C LEU A 131 -1.15 15.18 -12.36
N ALA A 132 -2.46 15.35 -12.62
CA ALA A 132 -2.97 16.54 -13.30
C ALA A 132 -2.62 17.84 -12.55
N LYS A 133 -2.64 17.83 -11.22
CA LYS A 133 -2.23 18.98 -10.40
C LYS A 133 -0.72 19.22 -10.47
N LEU A 134 0.11 18.18 -10.35
CA LEU A 134 1.57 18.34 -10.44
C LEU A 134 2.04 18.86 -11.79
N ARG A 135 1.38 18.49 -12.90
CA ARG A 135 1.69 19.01 -14.24
C ARG A 135 1.60 20.54 -14.31
N LEU A 136 0.77 21.19 -13.49
CA LEU A 136 0.66 22.65 -13.42
C LEU A 136 1.90 23.33 -12.81
N VAL A 137 2.70 22.60 -12.04
CA VAL A 137 3.84 23.15 -11.27
C VAL A 137 5.19 22.52 -11.63
N ALA A 138 5.20 21.47 -12.46
CA ALA A 138 6.39 20.70 -12.84
C ALA A 138 7.38 21.42 -13.78
N PHE A 139 7.17 22.69 -14.13
CA PHE A 139 8.06 23.43 -15.03
C PHE A 139 9.14 24.19 -14.27
N VAL A 140 10.40 23.91 -14.60
CA VAL A 140 11.57 24.66 -14.12
C VAL A 140 12.40 25.13 -15.32
N ASN A 141 12.74 26.42 -15.33
CA ASN A 141 13.51 27.04 -16.40
C ASN A 141 15.02 26.77 -16.21
N LYS A 142 15.81 26.81 -17.28
CA LYS A 142 17.27 26.51 -17.23
C LYS A 142 18.07 27.43 -16.30
N THR A 143 17.55 28.61 -15.98
CA THR A 143 18.16 29.62 -15.11
C THR A 143 17.64 29.59 -13.67
N ALA A 144 17.00 28.49 -13.26
CA ALA A 144 16.38 28.38 -11.95
C ALA A 144 17.41 28.25 -10.82
N SER A 145 17.06 28.69 -9.61
CA SER A 145 17.94 28.56 -8.43
C SER A 145 18.16 27.10 -8.04
N PRO A 146 19.19 26.78 -7.22
CA PRO A 146 19.38 25.44 -6.67
C PRO A 146 18.16 24.89 -5.93
N GLU A 147 17.44 25.73 -5.19
CA GLU A 147 16.22 25.36 -4.46
C GLU A 147 15.09 24.99 -5.41
N ALA A 148 14.95 25.74 -6.51
CA ALA A 148 13.98 25.45 -7.55
C ALA A 148 14.30 24.13 -8.27
N HIS A 149 15.58 23.80 -8.47
CA HIS A 149 16.00 22.49 -8.99
C HIS A 149 15.65 21.36 -8.03
N LYS A 150 15.92 21.53 -6.74
CA LYS A 150 15.57 20.53 -5.71
C LYS A 150 14.06 20.27 -5.66
N GLN A 151 13.25 21.33 -5.72
CA GLN A 151 11.80 21.19 -5.78
C GLN A 151 11.35 20.50 -7.08
N ALA A 152 11.99 20.78 -8.22
CA ALA A 152 11.72 20.09 -9.48
C ALA A 152 11.97 18.58 -9.38
N GLN A 153 13.08 18.19 -8.74
CA GLN A 153 13.43 16.79 -8.52
C GLN A 153 12.39 16.10 -7.64
N GLN A 154 11.96 16.73 -6.54
CA GLN A 154 10.90 16.21 -5.68
C GLN A 154 9.59 16.01 -6.45
N ILE A 155 9.18 16.98 -7.26
CA ILE A 155 7.98 16.87 -8.10
C ILE A 155 8.14 15.73 -9.13
N ALA A 156 9.31 15.60 -9.76
CA ALA A 156 9.57 14.53 -10.73
C ALA A 156 9.47 13.14 -10.10
N VAL A 157 9.98 12.98 -8.87
CA VAL A 157 9.87 11.74 -8.09
C VAL A 157 8.39 11.43 -7.79
N LEU A 158 7.65 12.39 -7.22
CA LEU A 158 6.22 12.19 -6.92
C LEU A 158 5.41 11.85 -8.19
N MET A 159 5.67 12.56 -9.29
CA MET A 159 5.01 12.27 -10.56
C MET A 159 5.32 10.85 -11.05
N LEU A 160 6.54 10.38 -10.88
CA LEU A 160 6.92 9.03 -11.29
C LEU A 160 6.24 7.97 -10.42
N GLU A 161 6.34 8.08 -9.10
CA GLU A 161 5.73 7.12 -8.16
C GLU A 161 4.20 7.06 -8.34
N TRP A 162 3.53 8.21 -8.50
CA TRP A 162 2.09 8.26 -8.72
C TRP A 162 1.68 7.82 -10.13
N ALA A 163 2.54 8.01 -11.13
CA ALA A 163 2.29 7.44 -12.46
C ALA A 163 2.35 5.91 -12.44
N VAL A 164 3.27 5.32 -11.66
CA VAL A 164 3.29 3.88 -11.40
C VAL A 164 2.00 3.44 -10.71
N ALA A 165 1.64 4.08 -9.60
CA ALA A 165 0.41 3.74 -8.85
C ALA A 165 -0.89 3.93 -9.68
N ALA A 166 -0.88 4.84 -10.66
CA ALA A 166 -2.00 5.09 -11.55
C ALA A 166 -2.04 4.18 -12.79
N GLY A 167 -1.01 3.36 -13.03
CA GLY A 167 -0.81 2.68 -14.31
C GLY A 167 -0.61 3.64 -15.51
N ASP A 168 -0.21 4.90 -15.28
CA ASP A 168 0.05 5.90 -16.32
C ASP A 168 1.44 5.71 -16.96
N PHE A 169 1.51 4.64 -17.74
CA PHE A 169 2.66 4.26 -18.54
C PHE A 169 3.20 5.38 -19.44
N SER A 170 2.32 6.22 -19.98
CA SER A 170 2.72 7.35 -20.84
C SER A 170 3.55 8.39 -20.07
N THR A 171 3.15 8.69 -18.84
CA THR A 171 3.86 9.62 -17.96
C THR A 171 5.18 9.03 -17.49
N ILE A 172 5.21 7.74 -17.13
CA ILE A 172 6.45 7.05 -16.75
C ILE A 172 7.49 7.16 -17.88
N ALA A 173 7.11 6.75 -19.10
CA ALA A 173 7.98 6.83 -20.27
C ALA A 173 8.47 8.27 -20.52
N SER A 174 7.57 9.25 -20.52
CA SER A 174 7.96 10.65 -20.78
C SER A 174 8.89 11.22 -19.70
N LEU A 175 8.74 10.82 -18.44
CA LEU A 175 9.62 11.29 -17.35
C LEU A 175 11.00 10.67 -17.46
N LEU A 176 11.09 9.37 -17.72
CA LEU A 176 12.36 8.68 -17.90
C LEU A 176 13.10 9.20 -19.14
N GLU A 177 12.41 9.40 -20.26
CA GLU A 177 13.05 9.91 -21.49
C GLU A 177 13.55 11.36 -21.31
N LYS A 178 12.66 12.27 -20.89
CA LYS A 178 12.91 13.72 -20.96
C LYS A 178 13.51 14.29 -19.70
N ARG A 179 13.44 13.56 -18.58
CA ARG A 179 13.78 14.06 -17.24
C ARG A 179 14.53 13.05 -16.37
N HIS A 180 15.19 12.03 -16.95
CA HIS A 180 16.00 11.07 -16.18
C HIS A 180 16.98 11.75 -15.20
N ALA A 181 17.62 12.85 -15.60
CA ALA A 181 18.57 13.58 -14.76
C ALA A 181 17.94 14.20 -13.49
N MET A 182 16.61 14.32 -13.43
CA MET A 182 15.88 14.76 -12.24
C MET A 182 15.44 13.61 -11.33
N ILE A 183 15.59 12.37 -11.78
CA ILE A 183 15.13 11.16 -11.08
C ILE A 183 16.35 10.50 -10.42
N PRO A 184 16.29 10.17 -9.12
CA PRO A 184 17.38 9.45 -8.46
C PRO A 184 17.66 8.10 -9.12
N ALA A 185 18.93 7.76 -9.33
CA ALA A 185 19.33 6.47 -9.90
C ALA A 185 18.82 5.27 -9.08
N SER A 186 18.70 5.43 -7.75
CA SER A 186 18.13 4.40 -6.87
C SER A 186 16.67 4.10 -7.19
N LEU A 187 15.87 5.11 -7.52
CA LEU A 187 14.46 4.93 -7.89
C LEU A 187 14.35 4.23 -9.26
N ILE A 188 15.24 4.55 -10.19
CA ILE A 188 15.31 3.87 -11.50
C ILE A 188 15.66 2.39 -11.31
N ALA A 189 16.67 2.10 -10.50
CA ALA A 189 17.06 0.72 -10.17
C ALA A 189 15.91 -0.05 -9.50
N GLU A 190 15.09 0.63 -8.69
CA GLU A 190 13.90 0.05 -8.07
C GLU A 190 12.79 -0.26 -9.08
N LEU A 191 12.55 0.63 -10.05
CA LEU A 191 11.62 0.36 -11.16
C LEU A 191 12.01 -0.88 -11.96
N ILE A 192 13.32 -1.08 -12.19
CA ILE A 192 13.85 -2.29 -12.86
C ILE A 192 13.65 -3.51 -11.97
N ARG A 193 14.06 -3.42 -10.69
CA ARG A 193 13.99 -4.51 -9.72
C ARG A 193 12.57 -5.07 -9.58
N PHE A 194 11.57 -4.20 -9.48
CA PHE A 194 10.17 -4.58 -9.38
C PHE A 194 9.47 -4.79 -10.73
N LYS A 195 10.23 -4.81 -11.84
CA LYS A 195 9.72 -5.05 -13.20
C LYS A 195 8.63 -4.05 -13.64
N VAL A 196 8.71 -2.80 -13.21
CA VAL A 196 7.89 -1.71 -13.77
C VAL A 196 8.38 -1.37 -15.18
N ILE A 197 9.71 -1.36 -15.35
CA ILE A 197 10.40 -1.12 -16.62
C ILE A 197 11.43 -2.22 -16.88
N ASP A 198 11.82 -2.42 -18.13
CA ASP A 198 12.90 -3.36 -18.48
C ASP A 198 14.30 -2.85 -18.08
N ALA A 199 15.28 -3.75 -18.07
CA ALA A 199 16.66 -3.46 -17.68
C ALA A 199 17.37 -2.45 -18.61
N ASN A 200 16.83 -2.21 -19.81
CA ASN A 200 17.36 -1.27 -20.77
C ASN A 200 16.76 0.14 -20.63
N HIS A 201 15.89 0.37 -19.64
CA HIS A 201 15.09 1.60 -19.50
C HIS A 201 14.24 1.93 -20.73
N ALA A 202 14.02 0.94 -21.61
CA ALA A 202 13.56 1.13 -22.98
C ALA A 202 12.10 0.73 -23.17
N VAL A 203 11.57 -0.17 -22.33
CA VAL A 203 10.24 -0.76 -22.50
C VAL A 203 9.51 -0.87 -21.16
N LEU A 204 8.26 -0.40 -21.13
CA LEU A 204 7.31 -0.69 -20.06
C LEU A 204 6.83 -2.13 -20.23
N LEU A 205 7.03 -2.97 -19.22
CA LEU A 205 6.66 -4.39 -19.32
C LEU A 205 5.12 -4.51 -19.30
N LYS A 206 4.54 -4.90 -20.45
CA LYS A 206 3.16 -5.40 -20.54
C LYS A 206 3.16 -6.92 -20.41
N PRO A 207 2.19 -7.53 -19.70
CA PRO A 207 1.98 -8.98 -19.70
C PRO A 207 1.38 -9.51 -21.00
N GLU A 208 0.76 -8.67 -21.84
CA GLU A 208 0.10 -9.11 -23.07
C GLU A 208 1.10 -9.40 -24.19
N ALA A 209 1.28 -10.69 -24.48
CA ALA A 209 1.63 -11.28 -25.78
C ALA A 209 2.25 -10.33 -26.81
N GLY A 210 3.56 -10.08 -26.71
CA GLY A 210 4.40 -9.79 -27.89
C GLY A 210 4.17 -8.48 -28.63
N GLN A 211 3.42 -7.51 -28.09
CA GLN A 211 3.43 -6.15 -28.65
C GLN A 211 4.42 -5.24 -27.91
N GLN A 212 5.62 -5.12 -28.51
CA GLN A 212 6.55 -4.02 -28.25
C GLN A 212 5.88 -2.68 -28.58
N TYR A 213 6.08 -1.67 -27.75
CA TYR A 213 5.95 -0.28 -28.18
C TYR A 213 7.22 0.52 -27.88
N THR A 214 7.71 1.13 -28.95
CA THR A 214 8.62 2.29 -29.06
C THR A 214 9.81 2.34 -28.12
N HIS A 215 10.98 2.03 -28.69
CA HIS A 215 12.30 2.38 -28.17
C HIS A 215 12.30 3.76 -27.49
N LEU A 216 12.45 3.79 -26.15
CA LEU A 216 13.03 4.96 -25.51
C LEU A 216 14.50 5.00 -25.95
N ALA A 217 14.98 6.19 -26.34
CA ALA A 217 16.29 6.37 -26.97
C ALA A 217 17.41 5.58 -26.25
N GLN A 218 18.23 4.91 -27.04
CA GLN A 218 19.38 4.11 -26.60
C GLN A 218 20.26 4.92 -25.63
N SER A 219 20.26 4.56 -24.36
CA SER A 219 21.35 4.92 -23.45
C SER A 219 22.47 3.90 -23.66
N THR A 220 23.59 4.36 -24.22
CA THR A 220 24.76 3.56 -24.61
C THR A 220 25.71 3.26 -23.44
N GLN A 221 25.21 3.19 -22.21
CA GLN A 221 26.04 2.77 -21.08
C GLN A 221 25.62 1.37 -20.64
N PRO A 222 26.44 0.33 -20.92
CA PRO A 222 26.19 -1.00 -20.40
C PRO A 222 26.35 -0.92 -18.88
N ILE A 223 25.25 -1.06 -18.15
CA ILE A 223 25.34 -1.38 -16.72
C ILE A 223 25.67 -2.87 -16.68
N ASP A 224 26.88 -3.16 -16.19
CA ASP A 224 27.36 -4.51 -15.94
C ASP A 224 26.30 -5.31 -15.16
N THR A 225 25.83 -6.35 -15.82
CA THR A 225 25.35 -7.62 -15.25
C THR A 225 24.62 -7.50 -13.90
N LEU A 226 23.34 -7.12 -13.95
CA LEU A 226 22.37 -7.79 -13.08
C LEU A 226 22.37 -9.25 -13.52
N THR A 227 23.15 -10.07 -12.81
CA THR A 227 23.11 -11.51 -12.89
C THR A 227 21.67 -11.95 -12.67
N ASP A 228 21.00 -12.17 -13.79
CA ASP A 228 20.24 -13.34 -14.12
C ASP A 228 19.64 -14.06 -12.91
N ALA A 229 18.31 -13.96 -12.81
CA ALA A 229 17.46 -14.75 -11.92
C ALA A 229 17.42 -16.24 -12.36
N THR A 230 18.58 -16.79 -12.71
CA THR A 230 18.81 -18.14 -13.22
C THR A 230 19.82 -18.87 -12.33
N SER A 231 19.56 -18.87 -11.03
CA SER A 231 20.02 -19.97 -10.17
C SER A 231 19.04 -20.22 -9.03
N VAL A 232 17.84 -20.71 -9.38
CA VAL A 232 17.12 -21.62 -8.48
C VAL A 232 17.91 -22.93 -8.46
N THR A 233 19.11 -22.91 -7.87
CA THR A 233 19.95 -24.08 -7.65
C THR A 233 20.26 -24.20 -6.17
N GLN A 234 19.19 -24.29 -5.38
CA GLN A 234 19.04 -25.19 -4.24
C GLN A 234 17.54 -25.39 -4.03
N GLN A 235 17.11 -26.65 -4.00
CA GLN A 235 15.76 -27.19 -3.78
C GLN A 235 14.72 -26.18 -3.22
N CYS A 236 14.12 -25.39 -4.10
CA CYS A 236 13.01 -24.53 -3.75
C CYS A 236 11.76 -25.39 -3.52
N ARG A 237 11.19 -25.38 -2.32
CA ARG A 237 10.05 -26.25 -1.99
C ARG A 237 8.72 -25.68 -2.49
N TYR A 238 8.37 -24.45 -2.08
CA TYR A 238 7.14 -23.80 -2.52
C TYR A 238 7.41 -22.37 -3.01
N PRO A 239 7.62 -22.17 -4.32
CA PRO A 239 7.84 -20.84 -4.87
C PRO A 239 6.55 -20.01 -4.87
N ILE A 240 6.67 -18.77 -4.40
CA ILE A 240 5.57 -17.80 -4.33
C ILE A 240 5.98 -16.47 -4.96
N GLN A 241 5.12 -15.95 -5.84
CA GLN A 241 5.29 -14.65 -6.47
C GLN A 241 4.28 -13.65 -5.89
N PHE A 242 4.77 -12.55 -5.32
CA PHE A 242 3.92 -11.47 -4.83
C PHE A 242 3.74 -10.36 -5.86
N PHE A 243 2.57 -9.72 -5.87
CA PHE A 243 2.24 -8.56 -6.69
C PHE A 243 1.70 -7.39 -5.89
N ALA A 244 1.96 -6.18 -6.38
CA ALA A 244 1.30 -4.95 -5.94
C ALA A 244 1.31 -3.88 -7.05
N ASP A 245 0.43 -2.90 -6.92
CA ASP A 245 0.21 -1.86 -7.94
C ASP A 245 0.97 -0.55 -7.71
N SER A 246 1.84 -0.49 -6.69
CA SER A 246 2.59 0.73 -6.37
C SER A 246 3.91 0.40 -5.69
N LEU A 247 4.89 1.29 -5.85
CA LEU A 247 6.21 1.13 -5.24
C LEU A 247 6.15 1.08 -3.72
N THR A 248 5.26 1.86 -3.10
CA THR A 248 5.04 1.81 -1.65
C THR A 248 4.64 0.42 -1.20
N LYS A 249 3.62 -0.19 -1.82
CA LYS A 249 3.18 -1.55 -1.46
C LYS A 249 4.22 -2.62 -1.78
N LEU A 250 4.99 -2.47 -2.86
CA LEU A 250 6.10 -3.38 -3.18
C LEU A 250 7.21 -3.33 -2.11
N ARG A 251 7.57 -2.12 -1.64
CA ARG A 251 8.50 -1.93 -0.51
C ARG A 251 7.94 -2.54 0.77
N THR A 252 6.66 -2.32 1.08
CA THR A 252 5.99 -2.89 2.26
C THR A 252 5.99 -4.42 2.22
N LEU A 253 5.60 -5.03 1.09
CA LEU A 253 5.66 -6.49 0.89
C LEU A 253 7.05 -7.03 1.17
N LYS A 254 8.08 -6.41 0.59
CA LYS A 254 9.46 -6.84 0.79
C LYS A 254 9.90 -6.77 2.25
N GLN A 255 9.50 -5.71 2.97
CA GLN A 255 9.76 -5.58 4.40
C GLN A 255 9.02 -6.66 5.21
N MET A 256 7.74 -6.88 4.92
CA MET A 256 6.90 -7.90 5.55
C MET A 256 7.48 -9.31 5.35
N MET A 257 7.90 -9.64 4.12
CA MET A 257 8.52 -10.92 3.78
C MET A 257 9.84 -11.14 4.51
N ALA A 258 10.68 -10.11 4.64
CA ALA A 258 11.95 -10.19 5.36
C ALA A 258 11.78 -10.40 6.89
N GLN A 259 10.61 -10.07 7.42
CA GLN A 259 10.25 -10.21 8.83
C GLN A 259 9.52 -11.53 9.15
N LEU A 260 9.35 -12.41 8.16
CA LEU A 260 8.77 -13.74 8.41
C LEU A 260 9.70 -14.59 9.26
N GLU A 261 9.11 -15.42 10.13
CA GLU A 261 9.85 -16.36 10.95
C GLU A 261 10.66 -17.36 10.09
N PRO A 262 11.82 -17.86 10.58
CA PRO A 262 12.72 -18.72 9.81
C PRO A 262 12.04 -19.94 9.19
N PHE A 263 11.04 -20.51 9.87
CA PHE A 263 10.25 -21.63 9.35
C PHE A 263 9.63 -21.32 7.98
N TYR A 264 8.96 -20.17 7.82
CA TYR A 264 8.34 -19.80 6.54
C TYR A 264 9.38 -19.48 5.47
N GLN A 265 10.50 -18.86 5.85
CA GLN A 265 11.61 -18.59 4.92
C GLN A 265 12.25 -19.89 4.40
N GLN A 266 12.23 -20.97 5.18
CA GLN A 266 12.71 -22.29 4.76
C GLN A 266 11.71 -23.04 3.89
N GLN A 267 10.39 -22.89 4.14
CA GLN A 267 9.38 -23.58 3.34
C GLN A 267 9.07 -22.89 2.00
N PHE A 268 9.06 -21.56 1.98
CA PHE A 268 8.67 -20.78 0.81
C PHE A 268 9.86 -20.12 0.13
N CYS A 269 9.85 -20.16 -1.20
CA CYS A 269 10.78 -19.36 -1.99
C CYS A 269 10.09 -18.04 -2.31
N LEU A 270 10.29 -17.10 -1.40
CA LEU A 270 9.75 -15.75 -1.45
C LEU A 270 10.45 -14.96 -2.56
N LEU A 271 9.86 -14.94 -3.76
CA LEU A 271 10.43 -14.23 -4.90
C LEU A 271 10.29 -12.72 -4.74
N GLU A 272 11.19 -11.97 -5.39
CA GLU A 272 11.11 -10.51 -5.42
C GLU A 272 9.69 -10.06 -5.85
N PRO A 273 9.02 -9.18 -5.09
CA PRO A 273 7.71 -8.67 -5.47
C PRO A 273 7.73 -8.04 -6.87
N GLN A 274 6.66 -8.23 -7.63
CA GLN A 274 6.54 -7.70 -8.98
C GLN A 274 5.42 -6.66 -9.05
N TYR A 275 5.67 -5.57 -9.76
CA TYR A 275 4.63 -4.61 -10.09
C TYR A 275 3.59 -5.23 -11.01
N THR A 276 2.32 -4.94 -10.75
CA THR A 276 1.23 -5.14 -11.71
C THR A 276 0.37 -3.90 -11.75
N ALA A 277 0.03 -3.44 -12.95
CA ALA A 277 -0.75 -2.21 -13.07
C ALA A 277 -2.19 -2.40 -12.56
N PRO A 278 -2.83 -1.37 -11.99
CA PRO A 278 -4.19 -1.48 -11.44
C PRO A 278 -5.24 -2.02 -12.44
N GLN A 279 -5.06 -1.77 -13.74
CA GLN A 279 -5.97 -2.29 -14.77
C GLN A 279 -5.91 -3.82 -14.96
N TRP A 280 -4.84 -4.48 -14.50
CA TRP A 280 -4.67 -5.94 -14.58
C TRP A 280 -4.92 -6.64 -13.25
N LEU A 281 -5.15 -5.87 -12.19
CA LEU A 281 -5.42 -6.33 -10.85
C LEU A 281 -6.54 -5.49 -10.25
N ASN A 282 -7.77 -5.99 -10.35
CA ASN A 282 -8.94 -5.31 -9.78
C ASN A 282 -9.34 -5.96 -8.46
N CYS A 283 -8.97 -5.32 -7.35
CA CYS A 283 -9.26 -5.81 -6.01
C CYS A 283 -10.33 -4.98 -5.29
N THR A 284 -11.08 -5.62 -4.40
CA THR A 284 -11.92 -4.94 -3.43
C THR A 284 -11.07 -4.04 -2.53
N ASN A 285 -11.53 -2.80 -2.28
CA ASN A 285 -10.86 -1.85 -1.38
C ASN A 285 -11.80 -1.47 -0.24
N ASN A 286 -12.04 -2.42 0.68
CA ASN A 286 -12.96 -2.24 1.80
C ASN A 286 -12.43 -2.96 3.04
N ALA A 287 -12.12 -2.20 4.09
CA ALA A 287 -11.55 -2.68 5.35
C ALA A 287 -12.43 -3.71 6.10
N THR A 288 -13.74 -3.80 5.79
CA THR A 288 -14.65 -4.73 6.47
C THR A 288 -14.94 -6.00 5.68
N LEU A 289 -14.44 -6.12 4.46
CA LEU A 289 -14.68 -7.27 3.58
C LEU A 289 -13.38 -8.03 3.33
N ARG A 290 -13.48 -9.34 3.13
CA ARG A 290 -12.35 -10.14 2.63
C ARG A 290 -11.87 -9.61 1.30
N ILE A 291 -10.57 -9.54 1.12
CA ILE A 291 -9.96 -9.13 -0.14
C ILE A 291 -10.35 -10.13 -1.22
N GLN A 292 -10.90 -9.62 -2.33
CA GLN A 292 -11.16 -10.38 -3.54
C GLN A 292 -10.57 -9.63 -4.72
N CYS A 293 -9.78 -10.32 -5.54
CA CYS A 293 -9.15 -9.75 -6.72
C CYS A 293 -9.56 -10.50 -7.99
N GLN A 294 -9.76 -9.74 -9.06
CA GLN A 294 -9.84 -10.25 -10.42
C GLN A 294 -8.51 -9.95 -11.12
N PHE A 295 -7.94 -10.98 -11.72
CA PHE A 295 -6.68 -10.90 -12.43
C PHE A 295 -6.91 -10.95 -13.93
N ASP A 296 -6.07 -10.23 -14.66
CA ASP A 296 -5.91 -10.47 -16.08
C ASP A 296 -5.29 -11.86 -16.32
N GLU A 297 -5.85 -12.62 -17.27
CA GLU A 297 -5.37 -13.97 -17.57
C GLU A 297 -3.90 -13.95 -18.06
N ALA A 298 -3.52 -12.95 -18.86
CA ALA A 298 -2.18 -12.83 -19.42
C ALA A 298 -1.12 -12.58 -18.34
N LEU A 299 -1.46 -11.82 -17.29
CA LEU A 299 -0.57 -11.61 -16.13
C LEU A 299 -0.16 -12.93 -15.47
N LEU A 300 -1.12 -13.85 -15.33
CA LEU A 300 -0.90 -15.12 -14.66
C LEU A 300 -0.31 -16.17 -15.60
N GLN A 301 -0.63 -16.15 -16.90
CA GLN A 301 0.04 -16.97 -17.92
C GLN A 301 1.52 -16.62 -18.10
N ALA A 302 1.90 -15.36 -17.86
CA ALA A 302 3.29 -14.93 -17.96
C ALA A 302 4.19 -15.46 -16.83
N GLN A 303 3.60 -16.06 -15.78
CA GLN A 303 4.37 -16.59 -14.66
C GLN A 303 5.10 -17.88 -15.03
N PRO A 304 6.32 -18.10 -14.50
CA PRO A 304 7.00 -19.37 -14.67
C PRO A 304 6.12 -20.53 -14.18
N LYS A 305 6.08 -21.64 -14.92
CA LYS A 305 5.31 -22.83 -14.54
C LYS A 305 5.65 -23.36 -13.15
N ALA A 306 6.87 -23.12 -12.68
CA ALA A 306 7.31 -23.54 -11.36
C ALA A 306 6.60 -22.81 -10.21
N ILE A 307 6.03 -21.61 -10.43
CA ILE A 307 5.34 -20.85 -9.39
C ILE A 307 4.12 -21.64 -8.89
N ARG A 308 4.07 -21.90 -7.59
CA ARG A 308 2.97 -22.64 -6.98
C ARG A 308 1.91 -21.70 -6.41
N TYR A 309 2.34 -20.62 -5.78
CA TYR A 309 1.46 -19.70 -5.07
C TYR A 309 1.62 -18.26 -5.56
N ILE A 310 0.54 -17.50 -5.48
CA ILE A 310 0.52 -16.06 -5.78
C ILE A 310 0.15 -15.30 -4.51
N GLY A 311 0.84 -14.19 -4.27
CA GLY A 311 0.46 -13.24 -3.23
C GLY A 311 0.10 -11.88 -3.82
N VAL A 312 -0.85 -11.17 -3.19
CA VAL A 312 -1.22 -9.82 -3.60
C VAL A 312 -1.34 -8.92 -2.39
N MET A 313 -0.73 -7.74 -2.46
CA MET A 313 -0.96 -6.66 -1.51
C MET A 313 -1.93 -5.61 -2.07
N THR A 314 -2.96 -5.33 -1.30
CA THR A 314 -3.98 -4.32 -1.59
C THR A 314 -3.89 -3.14 -0.61
N ASP A 315 -4.74 -2.12 -0.77
CA ASP A 315 -4.74 -0.98 0.15
C ASP A 315 -5.45 -1.31 1.47
N LYS A 316 -6.60 -2.00 1.40
CA LYS A 316 -7.47 -2.31 2.54
C LYS A 316 -8.28 -3.57 2.29
N GLY A 317 -8.38 -4.40 3.30
CA GLY A 317 -9.35 -5.49 3.37
C GLY A 317 -8.92 -6.57 4.33
N ILE A 318 -9.81 -7.51 4.61
CA ILE A 318 -9.50 -8.63 5.51
C ILE A 318 -8.65 -9.64 4.74
N ALA A 319 -7.43 -9.87 5.23
CA ALA A 319 -6.51 -10.88 4.72
C ALA A 319 -7.18 -12.25 4.61
N ASN A 320 -6.81 -13.02 3.59
CA ASN A 320 -7.30 -14.38 3.39
C ASN A 320 -6.46 -15.15 2.38
N VAL A 321 -6.60 -16.47 2.42
CA VAL A 321 -6.20 -17.38 1.34
C VAL A 321 -7.38 -17.91 0.53
N ASN A 322 -7.14 -18.15 -0.76
CA ASN A 322 -8.08 -18.77 -1.66
C ASN A 322 -7.37 -19.59 -2.75
N HIS A 323 -7.30 -20.91 -2.55
CA HIS A 323 -6.80 -21.89 -3.54
C HIS A 323 -5.45 -21.49 -4.17
N GLY A 324 -4.42 -21.34 -3.33
CA GLY A 324 -3.07 -21.01 -3.78
C GLY A 324 -2.81 -19.53 -4.04
N MET A 325 -3.77 -18.67 -3.71
CA MET A 325 -3.60 -17.22 -3.67
C MET A 325 -3.72 -16.71 -2.24
N VAL A 326 -2.81 -15.83 -1.82
CA VAL A 326 -2.84 -15.13 -0.53
C VAL A 326 -3.04 -13.64 -0.77
N PHE A 327 -3.93 -13.04 0.01
CA PHE A 327 -4.25 -11.62 -0.07
C PHE A 327 -3.98 -10.97 1.27
N VAL A 328 -3.23 -9.89 1.26
CA VAL A 328 -2.93 -9.03 2.42
C VAL A 328 -3.17 -7.58 2.04
N ASP A 329 -3.37 -6.72 3.03
CA ASP A 329 -3.39 -5.28 2.83
C ASP A 329 -2.11 -4.59 3.32
N ALA A 330 -1.97 -3.32 3.00
CA ALA A 330 -0.77 -2.54 3.32
C ALA A 330 -0.63 -2.21 4.82
N GLY A 331 -1.69 -2.41 5.61
CA GLY A 331 -1.73 -2.24 7.07
C GLY A 331 -1.50 -3.54 7.84
N ASP A 332 -1.55 -4.70 7.19
CA ASP A 332 -1.25 -6.00 7.79
C ASP A 332 0.21 -6.11 8.27
N SER A 333 0.45 -7.00 9.22
CA SER A 333 1.79 -7.31 9.75
C SER A 333 2.37 -8.59 9.11
N SER A 334 3.67 -8.84 9.31
CA SER A 334 4.29 -10.12 8.91
C SER A 334 3.67 -11.32 9.61
N GLN A 335 3.06 -11.14 10.78
CA GLN A 335 2.37 -12.20 11.52
C GLN A 335 1.04 -12.58 10.84
N VAL A 336 0.32 -11.60 10.28
CA VAL A 336 -0.87 -11.88 9.44
C VAL A 336 -0.45 -12.65 8.19
N LEU A 337 0.60 -12.22 7.50
CA LEU A 337 1.11 -12.97 6.34
C LEU A 337 1.54 -14.41 6.73
N ALA A 338 2.22 -14.59 7.86
CA ALA A 338 2.61 -15.91 8.35
C ALA A 338 1.40 -16.80 8.66
N HIS A 339 0.34 -16.25 9.25
CA HIS A 339 -0.92 -16.94 9.46
C HIS A 339 -1.51 -17.43 8.13
N GLU A 340 -1.63 -16.55 7.13
CA GLU A 340 -2.15 -16.94 5.82
C GLU A 340 -1.27 -17.98 5.11
N LEU A 341 0.05 -17.84 5.19
CA LEU A 341 0.99 -18.83 4.63
C LEU A 341 0.89 -20.19 5.33
N SER A 342 0.46 -20.24 6.60
CA SER A 342 0.23 -21.52 7.28
C SER A 342 -0.85 -22.35 6.59
N HIS A 343 -1.86 -21.71 6.00
CA HIS A 343 -2.89 -22.44 5.25
C HIS A 343 -2.36 -23.11 3.99
N PHE A 344 -1.37 -22.52 3.31
CA PHE A 344 -0.71 -23.18 2.20
C PHE A 344 0.03 -24.45 2.61
N LEU A 345 0.54 -24.48 3.83
CA LEU A 345 1.21 -25.64 4.42
C LEU A 345 0.24 -26.70 4.95
N GLY A 346 -1.08 -26.53 4.76
CA GLY A 346 -2.09 -27.52 5.15
C GLY A 346 -2.57 -27.41 6.60
N PHE A 347 -2.37 -26.25 7.23
CA PHE A 347 -2.97 -25.91 8.51
C PHE A 347 -4.33 -25.23 8.34
N ILE A 348 -5.21 -25.41 9.31
CA ILE A 348 -6.54 -24.78 9.35
C ILE A 348 -6.70 -23.94 10.61
N ASP A 349 -7.59 -22.96 10.53
CA ASP A 349 -7.97 -22.12 11.66
C ASP A 349 -8.50 -22.94 12.85
N GLU A 350 -8.11 -22.49 14.04
CA GLU A 350 -8.50 -23.07 15.32
C GLU A 350 -9.64 -22.30 16.00
N TYR A 351 -10.04 -21.15 15.44
CA TYR A 351 -11.27 -20.48 15.81
C TYR A 351 -12.49 -21.14 15.13
N PRO A 352 -13.72 -20.94 15.65
CA PRO A 352 -14.91 -21.56 15.08
C PRO A 352 -15.13 -21.20 13.61
N LEU A 353 -15.14 -22.22 12.76
CA LEU A 353 -15.48 -22.10 11.34
C LEU A 353 -17.00 -21.92 11.15
N PRO A 354 -17.45 -21.41 9.98
CA PRO A 354 -18.86 -21.33 9.64
C PRO A 354 -19.57 -22.70 9.71
N ILE A 355 -20.86 -22.70 10.07
CA ILE A 355 -21.65 -23.93 10.35
C ILE A 355 -21.80 -24.91 9.17
N ASN A 356 -21.48 -24.48 7.96
CA ASN A 356 -21.54 -25.31 6.74
C ASN A 356 -20.16 -25.44 6.08
N HIS A 357 -19.09 -25.33 6.87
CA HIS A 357 -17.74 -25.45 6.34
C HIS A 357 -17.45 -26.92 6.02
N ALA A 358 -17.18 -27.23 4.74
CA ALA A 358 -17.06 -28.60 4.25
C ALA A 358 -16.03 -29.46 5.02
N ALA A 359 -14.93 -28.85 5.49
CA ALA A 359 -13.95 -29.56 6.31
C ALA A 359 -14.53 -30.14 7.60
N CYS A 360 -15.61 -29.58 8.14
CA CYS A 360 -16.24 -30.05 9.37
C CYS A 360 -17.21 -31.24 9.17
N ASP A 361 -17.44 -31.65 7.92
CA ASP A 361 -18.30 -32.79 7.58
C ASP A 361 -17.51 -34.10 7.42
N GLU A 362 -16.17 -34.03 7.33
CA GLU A 362 -15.28 -35.18 7.21
C GLU A 362 -14.85 -35.71 8.59
N GLU A 363 -14.80 -37.04 8.74
CA GLU A 363 -14.14 -37.72 9.88
C GLU A 363 -12.67 -37.99 9.56
N GLY A 364 -11.80 -37.80 10.54
CA GLY A 364 -10.35 -37.97 10.45
C GLY A 364 -9.58 -36.65 10.40
N ALA A 365 -8.38 -36.69 9.84
CA ALA A 365 -7.54 -35.50 9.70
C ALA A 365 -8.06 -34.55 8.62
N ILE A 366 -8.53 -33.38 9.04
CA ILE A 366 -9.01 -32.32 8.14
C ILE A 366 -7.88 -31.36 7.77
N ALA A 367 -6.88 -31.23 8.64
CA ALA A 367 -5.66 -30.46 8.46
C ALA A 367 -4.52 -31.12 9.25
N HIS A 368 -3.29 -30.60 9.13
CA HIS A 368 -2.19 -31.09 9.95
C HIS A 368 -2.39 -30.86 11.46
N ASN A 369 -3.06 -29.77 11.84
CA ASN A 369 -3.27 -29.39 13.23
C ASN A 369 -4.65 -29.75 13.79
N VAL A 370 -5.60 -30.21 12.96
CA VAL A 370 -6.96 -30.50 13.41
C VAL A 370 -7.46 -31.82 12.84
N VAL A 371 -8.04 -32.62 13.72
CA VAL A 371 -8.83 -33.82 13.36
C VAL A 371 -10.25 -33.69 13.84
N ASN A 372 -11.20 -34.25 13.10
CA ASN A 372 -12.57 -34.44 13.52
C ASN A 372 -12.80 -35.91 13.85
N LEU A 373 -13.27 -36.20 15.05
CA LEU A 373 -13.53 -37.57 15.47
C LEU A 373 -14.98 -37.68 15.97
N THR A 374 -15.66 -38.74 15.54
CA THR A 374 -16.96 -39.08 16.08
C THR A 374 -16.86 -39.42 17.57
N ARG A 375 -17.90 -39.08 18.34
CA ARG A 375 -17.91 -39.38 19.77
C ARG A 375 -17.93 -40.89 19.99
N ARG A 376 -16.94 -41.38 20.72
CA ARG A 376 -16.75 -42.80 20.98
C ARG A 376 -16.11 -43.02 22.34
N VAL A 377 -16.45 -44.16 22.93
CA VAL A 377 -15.92 -44.63 24.20
C VAL A 377 -14.98 -45.80 23.94
N PHE A 378 -13.91 -45.88 24.71
CA PHE A 378 -12.92 -46.95 24.64
C PHE A 378 -12.91 -47.76 25.94
N ALA A 379 -12.46 -49.01 25.84
CA ALA A 379 -12.24 -49.87 26.99
C ALA A 379 -10.97 -49.48 27.76
N SER A 380 -9.96 -48.93 27.08
CA SER A 380 -8.71 -48.45 27.68
C SER A 380 -8.07 -47.32 26.88
N ASP A 381 -7.12 -46.60 27.47
CA ASP A 381 -6.28 -45.61 26.76
C ASP A 381 -5.47 -46.27 25.62
N GLN A 382 -5.04 -47.52 25.81
CA GLN A 382 -4.29 -48.26 24.80
C GLN A 382 -5.13 -48.56 23.55
N ASP A 383 -6.40 -48.91 23.72
CA ASP A 383 -7.33 -49.12 22.60
C ASP A 383 -7.58 -47.81 21.84
N ALA A 384 -7.67 -46.69 22.58
CA ALA A 384 -7.79 -45.36 21.98
C ALA A 384 -6.55 -45.00 21.17
N ARG A 385 -5.35 -45.25 21.69
CA ARG A 385 -4.08 -45.04 20.99
C ARG A 385 -4.00 -45.84 19.69
N ALA A 386 -4.38 -47.11 19.70
CA ALA A 386 -4.38 -47.95 18.50
C ALA A 386 -5.32 -47.41 17.40
N PHE A 387 -6.46 -46.83 17.78
CA PHE A 387 -7.34 -46.15 16.84
C PHE A 387 -6.73 -44.84 16.32
N LEU A 388 -6.23 -44.00 17.22
CA LEU A 388 -5.69 -42.66 16.90
C LEU A 388 -4.42 -42.71 16.05
N ALA A 389 -3.64 -43.79 16.14
CA ALA A 389 -2.44 -44.01 15.32
C ALA A 389 -2.69 -43.91 13.81
N LYS A 390 -3.93 -44.16 13.36
CA LYS A 390 -4.34 -44.07 11.95
C LYS A 390 -4.99 -42.74 11.59
N GLN A 391 -5.33 -41.92 12.58
CA GLN A 391 -6.15 -40.72 12.41
C GLN A 391 -5.35 -39.43 12.60
N LEU A 392 -4.41 -39.40 13.56
CA LEU A 392 -3.71 -38.17 13.94
C LEU A 392 -2.43 -37.97 13.12
N PRO A 393 -2.28 -36.82 12.44
CA PRO A 393 -1.02 -36.46 11.78
C PRO A 393 0.16 -36.38 12.75
N TRP A 394 -0.09 -36.05 14.02
CA TRP A 394 0.93 -35.84 15.06
C TRP A 394 1.07 -37.01 16.04
N TYR A 395 0.51 -38.18 15.72
CA TYR A 395 0.48 -39.32 16.67
C TYR A 395 1.87 -39.67 17.22
N SER A 396 2.88 -39.67 16.35
CA SER A 396 4.29 -39.95 16.67
C SER A 396 4.89 -39.02 17.73
N LEU A 397 4.33 -37.83 17.92
CA LEU A 397 4.80 -36.82 18.87
C LEU A 397 4.16 -36.97 20.26
N ILE A 398 3.13 -37.81 20.41
CA ILE A 398 2.46 -38.03 21.69
C ILE A 398 3.30 -39.01 22.52
N GLN A 399 3.76 -38.58 23.69
CA GLN A 399 4.54 -39.44 24.57
C GLN A 399 3.69 -40.60 25.10
N ALA A 400 4.34 -41.73 25.40
CA ALA A 400 3.66 -42.88 26.01
C ALA A 400 3.00 -42.53 27.36
N SER A 401 3.54 -41.53 28.08
CA SER A 401 3.02 -41.01 29.34
C SER A 401 1.86 -40.02 29.19
N THR A 402 1.59 -39.48 28.00
CA THR A 402 0.52 -38.49 27.78
C THR A 402 -0.79 -39.20 27.43
N PRO A 403 -1.77 -39.31 28.34
CA PRO A 403 -3.03 -39.99 28.04
C PRO A 403 -3.77 -39.28 26.90
N VAL A 404 -4.42 -40.07 26.05
CA VAL A 404 -5.25 -39.59 24.93
C VAL A 404 -6.75 -39.71 25.23
N THR A 405 -7.05 -40.26 26.41
CA THR A 405 -8.39 -40.34 26.98
C THR A 405 -8.45 -39.78 28.39
N HIS A 406 -9.66 -39.45 28.83
CA HIS A 406 -9.96 -39.12 30.21
C HIS A 406 -11.15 -39.97 30.71
N PRO A 407 -11.13 -40.42 31.97
CA PRO A 407 -12.21 -41.23 32.52
C PRO A 407 -13.45 -40.39 32.81
N VAL A 408 -14.61 -40.80 32.28
CA VAL A 408 -15.93 -40.26 32.63
C VAL A 408 -16.81 -41.43 33.01
N ASN A 409 -17.29 -41.49 34.26
CA ASN A 409 -18.11 -42.60 34.77
C ASN A 409 -17.51 -44.01 34.54
N GLY A 410 -16.18 -44.13 34.64
CA GLY A 410 -15.46 -45.40 34.40
C GLY A 410 -15.27 -45.76 32.92
N GLN A 411 -15.67 -44.90 32.00
CA GLN A 411 -15.49 -45.05 30.56
C GLN A 411 -14.37 -44.13 30.04
N HIS A 412 -13.57 -44.59 29.07
CA HIS A 412 -12.49 -43.78 28.49
C HIS A 412 -12.99 -42.97 27.30
N HIS A 413 -13.13 -41.65 27.48
CA HIS A 413 -13.52 -40.72 26.42
C HIS A 413 -12.30 -40.03 25.81
N LEU A 414 -12.34 -39.72 24.52
CA LEU A 414 -11.26 -38.99 23.84
C LEU A 414 -11.00 -37.63 24.48
N GLY A 415 -9.74 -37.31 24.70
CA GLY A 415 -9.28 -36.02 25.19
C GLY A 415 -8.17 -36.17 26.21
N THR A 416 -7.08 -35.43 26.01
CA THR A 416 -5.99 -35.34 26.98
C THR A 416 -6.39 -34.43 28.14
N PRO A 417 -6.26 -34.87 29.41
CA PRO A 417 -6.54 -34.06 30.60
C PRO A 417 -5.68 -32.80 30.71
N ALA A 418 -6.20 -31.77 31.37
CA ALA A 418 -5.58 -30.44 31.44
C ALA A 418 -4.27 -30.41 32.23
N GLU A 419 -4.01 -31.37 33.12
CA GLU A 419 -2.73 -31.52 33.83
C GLU A 419 -1.56 -31.82 32.87
N PHE A 420 -1.85 -32.33 31.67
CA PHE A 420 -0.87 -32.56 30.61
C PHE A 420 -0.76 -31.39 29.61
N LYS A 421 -1.25 -30.19 29.95
CA LYS A 421 -1.28 -29.01 29.06
C LYS A 421 0.06 -28.59 28.42
N ASN A 422 1.18 -29.01 29.00
CA ASN A 422 2.53 -28.71 28.50
C ASN A 422 3.09 -29.83 27.60
N GLN A 423 2.30 -30.86 27.29
CA GLN A 423 2.67 -32.00 26.46
C GLN A 423 1.85 -31.99 25.16
N ILE A 424 2.32 -32.72 24.14
CA ILE A 424 1.57 -32.95 22.91
C ILE A 424 0.56 -34.07 23.16
N GLY A 425 -0.71 -33.79 22.86
CA GLY A 425 -1.82 -34.69 23.16
C GLY A 425 -2.97 -34.56 22.18
N LEU A 426 -4.17 -34.85 22.66
CA LEU A 426 -5.43 -34.75 21.94
C LEU A 426 -6.34 -33.76 22.68
N PHE A 427 -6.16 -32.46 22.45
CA PHE A 427 -6.92 -31.43 23.15
C PHE A 427 -8.11 -30.95 22.32
N PRO A 428 -9.25 -30.59 22.94
CA PRO A 428 -10.37 -30.03 22.20
C PRO A 428 -9.99 -28.79 21.38
N SER A 429 -10.43 -28.73 20.13
CA SER A 429 -10.33 -27.55 19.26
C SER A 429 -11.70 -26.90 19.10
N ARG A 430 -11.73 -25.58 18.89
CA ARG A 430 -12.95 -24.83 18.60
C ARG A 430 -13.30 -24.78 17.10
N THR A 431 -12.41 -25.26 16.23
CA THR A 431 -12.56 -25.26 14.76
C THR A 431 -13.96 -25.67 14.29
N CYS A 432 -14.47 -26.83 14.73
CA CYS A 432 -15.77 -27.35 14.32
C CYS A 432 -16.80 -27.37 15.46
N GLN A 433 -16.77 -26.38 16.38
CA GLN A 433 -17.59 -26.43 17.61
C GLN A 433 -19.12 -26.51 17.36
N TYR A 434 -19.59 -26.10 16.18
CA TYR A 434 -21.00 -26.08 15.82
C TYR A 434 -21.47 -27.34 15.07
N HIS A 435 -20.60 -28.35 14.92
CA HIS A 435 -20.88 -29.60 14.22
C HIS A 435 -21.06 -30.78 15.19
N SER A 436 -21.55 -31.91 14.67
CA SER A 436 -21.77 -33.14 15.46
C SER A 436 -20.49 -33.86 15.85
N ALA A 437 -19.41 -33.72 15.06
CA ALA A 437 -18.10 -34.27 15.35
C ALA A 437 -17.35 -33.40 16.37
N SER A 438 -16.48 -34.03 17.17
CA SER A 438 -15.59 -33.30 18.07
C SER A 438 -14.26 -33.05 17.37
N SER A 439 -13.88 -31.77 17.24
CA SER A 439 -12.57 -31.39 16.71
C SER A 439 -11.49 -31.40 17.79
N PHE A 440 -10.30 -31.88 17.46
CA PHE A 440 -9.15 -31.94 18.37
C PHE A 440 -7.88 -31.39 17.71
N LYS A 441 -6.96 -30.88 18.53
CA LYS A 441 -5.67 -30.30 18.16
C LYS A 441 -4.52 -30.80 19.06
N PRO A 442 -3.25 -30.71 18.64
CA PRO A 442 -2.11 -31.29 19.37
C PRO A 442 -1.72 -30.57 20.66
N ILE A 443 -2.08 -29.29 20.82
CA ILE A 443 -1.68 -28.47 21.97
C ILE A 443 -2.89 -27.95 22.74
N TYR A 444 -2.71 -27.75 24.05
CA TYR A 444 -3.77 -27.21 24.91
C TYR A 444 -3.99 -25.69 24.70
N GLY A 445 -2.92 -24.94 24.41
CA GLY A 445 -2.93 -23.49 24.33
C GLY A 445 -3.44 -22.91 23.01
N LEU A 446 -3.43 -21.58 22.94
CA LEU A 446 -3.65 -20.82 21.70
C LEU A 446 -2.45 -20.97 20.77
N SER A 447 -2.70 -21.12 19.48
CA SER A 447 -1.71 -21.09 18.41
C SER A 447 -1.88 -19.85 17.53
N SER A 448 -0.96 -19.64 16.58
CA SER A 448 -1.09 -18.65 15.51
C SER A 448 -2.36 -18.82 14.65
N LEU A 449 -2.96 -20.01 14.65
CA LEU A 449 -4.17 -20.34 13.88
C LEU A 449 -5.46 -20.05 14.66
N GLU A 450 -5.35 -19.71 15.94
CA GLU A 450 -6.46 -19.18 16.74
C GLU A 450 -6.32 -17.67 16.96
N TYR A 451 -5.07 -17.18 17.07
CA TYR A 451 -4.74 -15.78 17.26
C TYR A 451 -3.38 -15.46 16.61
N PHE A 452 -3.40 -14.76 15.47
CA PHE A 452 -2.24 -14.62 14.57
C PHE A 452 -0.98 -14.00 15.20
N GLU A 453 -1.12 -13.23 16.28
CA GLU A 453 0.04 -12.63 16.98
C GLU A 453 0.86 -13.67 17.76
N LYS A 454 0.35 -14.89 17.93
CA LYS A 454 1.10 -15.99 18.53
C LYS A 454 2.07 -16.60 17.52
N PRO A 455 3.24 -17.10 17.96
CA PRO A 455 4.12 -17.87 17.09
C PRO A 455 3.47 -19.22 16.71
N LEU A 456 3.86 -19.75 15.55
CA LEU A 456 3.51 -21.12 15.18
C LEU A 456 4.19 -22.09 16.17
N PRO A 457 3.46 -23.03 16.80
CA PRO A 457 4.07 -23.95 17.76
C PRO A 457 5.10 -24.87 17.10
N GLU A 458 6.19 -25.19 17.78
CA GLU A 458 7.25 -26.08 17.27
C GLU A 458 6.71 -27.45 16.84
N SER A 459 5.76 -28.01 17.60
CA SER A 459 5.13 -29.27 17.24
C SER A 459 4.42 -29.22 15.90
N TYR A 460 3.91 -28.06 15.47
CA TYR A 460 3.23 -27.92 14.18
C TYR A 460 4.26 -27.97 13.06
N MET A 461 5.41 -27.32 13.25
CA MET A 461 6.54 -27.40 12.34
C MET A 461 7.02 -28.85 12.18
N GLN A 462 7.16 -29.59 13.30
CA GLN A 462 7.55 -31.01 13.28
C GLN A 462 6.51 -31.89 12.55
N VAL A 463 5.21 -31.66 12.78
CA VAL A 463 4.13 -32.39 12.07
C VAL A 463 4.21 -32.13 10.57
N PHE A 464 4.44 -30.87 10.18
CA PHE A 464 4.61 -30.51 8.79
C PHE A 464 5.80 -31.27 8.19
N GLU A 465 6.97 -31.26 8.83
CA GLU A 465 8.16 -31.96 8.33
C GLU A 465 7.94 -33.47 8.13
N GLN A 466 7.25 -34.15 9.04
CA GLN A 466 7.00 -35.60 9.00
C GLN A 466 5.99 -36.03 7.93
N ALA A 467 5.05 -35.17 7.58
CA ALA A 467 3.95 -35.46 6.65
C ALA A 467 3.90 -34.46 5.49
N SER A 468 5.04 -33.83 5.21
CA SER A 468 5.12 -32.74 4.25
C SER A 468 4.61 -33.19 2.88
N ASP A 469 3.87 -32.32 2.21
CA ASP A 469 3.11 -32.55 0.97
C ASP A 469 1.73 -33.21 1.11
N LYS A 470 1.37 -33.78 2.27
CA LYS A 470 -0.02 -34.19 2.54
C LYS A 470 -0.82 -32.95 2.91
N LYS A 471 -2.05 -32.78 2.41
CA LYS A 471 -2.97 -31.66 2.77
C LYS A 471 -2.51 -30.24 2.39
N LEU A 472 -1.47 -30.06 1.56
CA LEU A 472 -1.13 -28.74 1.02
C LEU A 472 -2.32 -28.11 0.31
N MET A 473 -2.40 -26.78 0.37
CA MET A 473 -3.35 -26.07 -0.49
C MET A 473 -2.97 -26.29 -1.97
N PRO A 474 -3.95 -26.42 -2.88
CA PRO A 474 -3.67 -26.46 -4.32
C PRO A 474 -2.91 -25.21 -4.79
N SER A 475 -2.23 -25.34 -5.93
CA SER A 475 -1.58 -24.21 -6.58
C SER A 475 -2.59 -23.19 -7.08
N PHE A 476 -2.11 -21.96 -7.35
CA PHE A 476 -2.95 -20.85 -7.83
C PHE A 476 -3.70 -21.18 -9.14
N HIS A 477 -3.24 -22.18 -9.89
CA HIS A 477 -3.87 -22.65 -11.12
C HIS A 477 -5.33 -23.12 -10.87
N VAL A 478 -5.65 -23.67 -9.69
CA VAL A 478 -7.04 -24.02 -9.33
C VAL A 478 -7.92 -22.78 -9.21
N ASN A 479 -7.41 -21.70 -8.64
CA ASN A 479 -8.12 -20.43 -8.56
C ASN A 479 -8.46 -19.92 -9.98
N MET A 480 -7.49 -19.98 -10.90
CA MET A 480 -7.68 -19.58 -12.30
C MET A 480 -8.66 -20.45 -13.07
N GLY A 481 -8.57 -21.77 -12.90
CA GLY A 481 -9.53 -22.69 -13.50
C GLY A 481 -10.96 -22.38 -13.03
N ARG A 482 -11.17 -22.12 -11.73
CA ARG A 482 -12.48 -21.76 -11.18
C ARG A 482 -12.98 -20.41 -11.67
N TYR A 483 -12.10 -19.41 -11.73
CA TYR A 483 -12.44 -18.09 -12.28
C TYR A 483 -12.91 -18.22 -13.74
N LEU A 484 -12.15 -18.87 -14.60
CA LEU A 484 -12.51 -19.07 -16.02
C LEU A 484 -13.79 -19.89 -16.17
N MET A 485 -14.01 -20.90 -15.31
CA MET A 485 -15.26 -21.66 -15.29
C MET A 485 -16.46 -20.76 -14.95
N SER A 486 -16.32 -19.85 -13.99
CA SER A 486 -17.38 -18.88 -13.63
C SER A 486 -17.71 -17.91 -14.78
N GLN A 487 -16.77 -17.69 -15.69
CA GLN A 487 -16.93 -16.89 -16.91
C GLN A 487 -17.42 -17.70 -18.12
N GLY A 488 -17.76 -18.99 -17.94
CA GLY A 488 -18.19 -19.88 -19.03
C GLY A 488 -17.07 -20.35 -19.96
N GLN A 489 -15.80 -20.14 -19.62
CA GLN A 489 -14.63 -20.51 -20.43
C GLN A 489 -14.11 -21.91 -20.07
N SER A 490 -14.97 -22.93 -20.11
CA SER A 490 -14.66 -24.28 -19.59
C SER A 490 -13.44 -24.95 -20.25
N SER A 491 -13.19 -24.71 -21.55
CA SER A 491 -12.02 -25.28 -22.24
C SER A 491 -10.70 -24.73 -21.71
N LYS A 492 -10.63 -23.42 -21.43
CA LYS A 492 -9.44 -22.82 -20.81
C LYS A 492 -9.33 -23.19 -19.34
N ALA A 493 -10.46 -23.25 -18.63
CA ALA A 493 -10.46 -23.68 -17.23
C ALA A 493 -9.80 -25.07 -17.07
N LYS A 494 -10.06 -25.98 -18.00
CA LYS A 494 -9.44 -27.31 -18.01
C LYS A 494 -7.92 -27.26 -18.08
N THR A 495 -7.33 -26.43 -18.95
CA THR A 495 -5.86 -26.32 -19.07
C THR A 495 -5.22 -25.84 -17.77
N TRP A 496 -5.91 -24.98 -17.02
CA TRP A 496 -5.46 -24.53 -15.72
C TRP A 496 -5.60 -25.61 -14.64
N PHE A 497 -6.68 -26.39 -14.65
CA PHE A 497 -6.81 -27.51 -13.71
C PHE A 497 -5.77 -28.61 -13.96
N ASP A 498 -5.45 -28.89 -15.23
CA ASP A 498 -4.43 -29.87 -15.58
C ASP A 498 -3.06 -29.42 -15.01
N ALA A 499 -2.70 -28.13 -15.19
CA ALA A 499 -1.49 -27.54 -14.62
C ALA A 499 -1.44 -27.46 -13.08
N ALA A 500 -2.56 -27.70 -12.39
CA ALA A 500 -2.60 -27.70 -10.92
C ALA A 500 -2.13 -29.03 -10.29
N HIS A 501 -2.10 -30.11 -11.07
CA HIS A 501 -1.76 -31.46 -10.63
C HIS A 501 -0.33 -31.88 -10.99
N ASP A 502 0.35 -31.07 -11.81
CA ASP A 502 1.79 -31.12 -12.07
C ASP A 502 2.56 -30.37 -10.95
#